data_AF-A0A5S3TPR5-F1
#
_entry.id   AF-A0A5S3TPR5-F1
#
_cell.length_a   1.000
_cell.length_b   1.000
_cell.length_c   1.000
_cell.angle_alpha   90.00
_cell.angle_beta   90.00
_cell.angle_gamma   90.00
#
_symmetry.space_group_name_H-M   'P 1'
#
loop_
_entity.id
_entity.type
_entity.pdbx_description
1 polymer ?
#
loop_
_entity_poly.entity_id
_entity_poly.type
_entity_poly.pdbx_seq_one_letter_code
_entity_poly.pdbx_strand_id
1 'polypeptide(L)'
;MLLLELYKNVELRPFIPVVAEFQSRLAGIEAECEPLGLSFEKKVQSEQEIFFALISQKALAFDITNEIGEVWDIRLEPFSHFKSRSKKITFPFMGCNEQKQQNISEWIIALCNWEGSFLYSSAKH
;
A
#
# COMPACT_ATOMS: atom_id res chain seq x y z
N MET A 1 -2.93 14.61 -4.30
CA MET A 1 -3.22 15.67 -3.30
C MET A 1 -2.79 15.29 -1.88
N LEU A 2 -2.98 14.04 -1.43
CA LEU A 2 -2.67 13.61 -0.06
C LEU A 2 -1.23 13.91 0.41
N LEU A 3 -0.20 13.61 -0.39
CA LEU A 3 1.20 13.85 0.03
C LEU A 3 1.44 15.31 0.47
N LEU A 4 0.86 16.29 -0.23
CA LEU A 4 0.95 17.70 0.14
C LEU A 4 0.25 18.02 1.47
N GLU A 5 -0.80 17.28 1.81
CA GLU A 5 -1.48 17.42 3.11
C GLU A 5 -0.63 16.85 4.25
N LEU A 6 0.07 15.73 4.01
CA LEU A 6 1.01 15.16 4.98
C LEU A 6 2.21 16.07 5.23
N TYR A 7 2.72 16.76 4.21
CA TYR A 7 3.80 17.75 4.43
C TYR A 7 3.37 18.92 5.31
N LYS A 8 2.08 19.30 5.26
CA LYS A 8 1.52 20.42 6.01
C LYS A 8 1.28 20.10 7.49
N ASN A 9 0.99 18.85 7.85
CA ASN A 9 0.81 18.43 9.23
C ASN A 9 2.03 17.64 9.71
N VAL A 10 2.79 18.20 10.66
CA VAL A 10 4.02 17.60 11.20
C VAL A 10 3.78 16.19 11.76
N GLU A 11 2.64 15.98 12.44
CA GLU A 11 2.25 14.69 13.02
C GLU A 11 2.05 13.59 11.97
N LEU A 12 1.70 13.97 10.73
CA LEU A 12 1.44 13.01 9.66
C LEU A 12 2.64 12.73 8.76
N ARG A 13 3.73 13.49 8.90
CA ARG A 13 4.95 13.31 8.11
C ARG A 13 5.56 11.92 8.19
N PRO A 14 5.53 11.20 9.34
CA PRO A 14 6.01 9.83 9.42
C PRO A 14 5.39 8.88 8.38
N PHE A 15 4.17 9.16 7.91
CA PHE A 15 3.46 8.34 6.92
C PHE A 15 3.78 8.66 5.46
N ILE A 16 4.53 9.74 5.18
CA ILE A 16 4.94 10.09 3.80
C ILE A 16 5.61 8.91 3.06
N PRO A 17 6.64 8.24 3.63
CA PRO A 17 7.25 7.07 2.98
C PRO A 17 6.24 5.95 2.74
N VAL A 18 5.31 5.71 3.67
CA VAL A 18 4.28 4.68 3.53
C VAL A 18 3.37 4.98 2.34
N VAL A 19 2.89 6.23 2.23
CA VAL A 19 2.03 6.63 1.11
C VAL A 19 2.77 6.52 -0.23
N ALA A 20 4.03 6.93 -0.29
CA ALA A 20 4.84 6.78 -1.49
C ALA A 20 5.01 5.30 -1.87
N GLU A 21 5.25 4.43 -0.88
CA GLU A 21 5.39 2.99 -1.10
C GLU A 21 4.08 2.38 -1.60
N PHE A 22 2.93 2.70 -0.99
CA PHE A 22 1.62 2.25 -1.47
C PHE A 22 1.33 2.71 -2.90
N GLN A 23 1.65 3.97 -3.24
CA GLN A 23 1.49 4.48 -4.61
C GLN A 23 2.31 3.67 -5.61
N SER A 24 3.58 3.40 -5.28
CA SER A 24 4.49 2.63 -6.11
C SER A 24 4.01 1.18 -6.27
N ARG A 25 3.65 0.53 -5.16
CA ARG A 25 3.27 -0.89 -5.14
C ARG A 25 1.93 -1.18 -5.80
N LEU A 26 0.97 -0.25 -5.72
CA LEU A 26 -0.35 -0.40 -6.34
C LEU A 26 -0.41 0.12 -7.79
N ALA A 27 0.67 0.73 -8.29
CA ALA A 27 0.67 1.31 -9.63
C ALA A 27 0.28 0.29 -10.71
N GLY A 28 -0.70 0.67 -11.54
CA GLY A 28 -1.18 -0.14 -12.66
C GLY A 28 -2.30 -1.14 -12.32
N ILE A 29 -2.67 -1.30 -11.05
CA ILE A 29 -3.74 -2.22 -10.65
C ILE A 29 -5.11 -1.86 -11.24
N GLU A 30 -5.40 -0.57 -11.40
CA GLU A 30 -6.68 -0.07 -11.90
C GLU A 30 -6.90 -0.40 -13.38
N ALA A 31 -5.84 -0.62 -14.15
CA ALA A 31 -5.95 -1.08 -15.54
C ALA A 31 -6.53 -2.50 -15.64
N GLU A 32 -6.47 -3.27 -14.56
CA GLU A 32 -6.95 -4.64 -14.49
C GLU A 32 -8.24 -4.75 -13.68
N CYS A 33 -8.40 -3.93 -12.62
CA CYS A 33 -9.59 -3.90 -11.79
C CYS A 33 -9.76 -2.52 -11.11
N GLU A 34 -10.69 -1.71 -11.62
CA GLU A 34 -11.14 -0.50 -10.94
C GLU A 34 -12.09 -0.87 -9.77
N PRO A 35 -12.04 -0.18 -8.61
CA PRO A 35 -11.20 0.96 -8.24
C PRO A 35 -10.14 0.57 -7.18
N LEU A 36 -9.23 -0.37 -7.50
CA LEU A 36 -8.27 -0.90 -6.53
C LEU A 36 -7.00 -0.05 -6.36
N GLY A 37 -6.91 1.13 -6.97
CA GLY A 37 -5.80 2.06 -6.73
C GLY A 37 -5.80 2.63 -5.32
N LEU A 38 -4.68 3.29 -4.97
CA LEU A 38 -4.57 3.99 -3.70
C LEU A 38 -5.57 5.15 -3.65
N SER A 39 -6.51 5.10 -2.72
CA SER A 39 -7.59 6.06 -2.61
C SER A 39 -7.85 6.47 -1.15
N PHE A 40 -8.09 7.76 -0.95
CA PHE A 40 -8.42 8.32 0.35
C PHE A 40 -9.78 9.02 0.23
N GLU A 41 -10.80 8.41 0.82
CA GLU A 41 -12.20 8.88 0.71
C GLU A 41 -12.43 10.21 1.45
N LYS A 42 -11.58 10.51 2.44
CA LYS A 42 -11.67 11.72 3.28
C LYS A 42 -10.29 12.28 3.53
N LYS A 43 -10.26 13.58 3.82
CA LYS A 43 -9.06 14.25 4.32
C LYS A 43 -8.68 13.65 5.67
N VAL A 44 -7.44 13.21 5.80
CA VAL A 44 -6.88 12.70 7.05
C VAL A 44 -6.33 13.85 7.88
N GLN A 45 -6.63 13.86 9.17
CA GLN A 45 -6.29 14.92 10.12
C GLN A 45 -5.43 14.40 11.28
N SER A 46 -5.47 13.10 11.57
CA SER A 46 -4.71 12.46 12.66
C SER A 46 -3.97 11.22 12.20
N GLU A 47 -2.99 10.77 12.99
CA GLU A 47 -2.22 9.53 12.75
C GLU A 47 -3.13 8.30 12.68
N GLN A 48 -4.14 8.23 13.55
CA GLN A 48 -5.10 7.13 13.57
C GLN A 48 -5.93 7.09 12.28
N GLU A 49 -6.35 8.24 11.77
CA GLU A 49 -7.12 8.33 10.54
C GLU A 49 -6.31 7.91 9.32
N ILE A 50 -5.06 8.35 9.19
CA ILE A 50 -4.20 7.91 8.08
C ILE A 50 -3.85 6.43 8.17
N PHE A 51 -3.53 5.94 9.37
CA PHE A 51 -3.26 4.53 9.58
C PHE A 51 -4.46 3.67 9.19
N PHE A 52 -5.66 4.03 9.67
CA PHE A 52 -6.90 3.34 9.33
C PHE A 52 -7.18 3.41 7.83
N ALA A 53 -6.98 4.56 7.18
CA ALA A 53 -7.16 4.71 5.75
C ALA A 53 -6.23 3.80 4.95
N LEU A 54 -4.97 3.64 5.38
CA LEU A 54 -3.99 2.78 4.71
C LEU A 54 -4.31 1.28 4.85
N ILE A 55 -4.71 0.81 6.03
CA ILE A 55 -5.10 -0.60 6.20
C ILE A 55 -6.47 -0.93 5.58
N SER A 56 -7.29 0.09 5.30
CA SER A 56 -8.63 -0.08 4.70
C SER A 56 -8.64 0.05 3.18
N GLN A 57 -7.47 0.09 2.52
CA GLN A 57 -7.40 0.17 1.07
C GLN A 57 -8.09 -1.03 0.41
N LYS A 58 -8.93 -0.77 -0.59
CA LYS A 58 -9.76 -1.80 -1.23
C LYS A 58 -8.93 -2.96 -1.79
N ALA A 59 -7.75 -2.67 -2.36
CA ALA A 59 -6.84 -3.69 -2.87
C ALA A 59 -6.48 -4.77 -1.83
N LEU A 60 -6.43 -4.42 -0.55
CA LEU A 60 -6.06 -5.35 0.52
C LEU A 60 -7.16 -6.39 0.81
N ALA A 61 -8.41 -6.12 0.41
CA ALA A 61 -9.53 -7.05 0.55
C ALA A 61 -9.56 -8.16 -0.52
N PHE A 62 -8.64 -8.13 -1.48
CA PHE A 62 -8.53 -9.12 -2.56
C PHE A 62 -7.22 -9.90 -2.46
N ASP A 63 -7.28 -11.20 -2.73
CA ASP A 63 -6.09 -12.03 -2.90
C ASP A 63 -5.79 -12.13 -4.39
N ILE A 64 -5.01 -11.19 -4.89
CA ILE A 64 -4.69 -11.12 -6.32
C ILE A 64 -3.83 -12.33 -6.68
N THR A 65 -4.38 -13.25 -7.47
CA THR A 65 -3.72 -14.51 -7.80
C THR A 65 -3.45 -14.66 -9.28
N ASN A 66 -2.37 -15.37 -9.63
CA ASN A 66 -2.05 -15.71 -11.00
C ASN A 66 -2.50 -17.13 -11.38
N GLU A 67 -2.23 -17.54 -12.62
CA GLU A 67 -2.66 -18.84 -13.17
C GLU A 67 -2.04 -20.07 -12.49
N ILE A 68 -0.93 -19.90 -11.76
CA ILE A 68 -0.26 -20.99 -11.03
C ILE A 68 -0.60 -20.99 -9.53
N GLY A 69 -1.49 -20.10 -9.09
CA GLY A 69 -1.94 -20.02 -7.70
C GLY A 69 -1.03 -19.22 -6.77
N GLU A 70 -0.04 -18.49 -7.30
CA GLU A 70 0.71 -17.54 -6.48
C GLU A 70 -0.18 -16.34 -6.14
N VAL A 71 -0.07 -15.88 -4.90
CA VAL A 71 -0.80 -14.70 -4.40
C VAL A 71 0.18 -13.53 -4.34
N TRP A 72 -0.19 -12.41 -4.94
CA TRP A 72 0.57 -11.18 -4.83
C TRP A 72 0.54 -10.64 -3.41
N ASP A 73 1.73 -10.34 -2.89
CA ASP A 73 1.92 -9.66 -1.61
C ASP A 73 2.53 -8.28 -1.86
N ILE A 74 1.74 -7.24 -1.56
CA ILE A 74 2.14 -5.83 -1.68
C ILE A 74 3.44 -5.52 -0.92
N ARG A 75 3.74 -6.26 0.15
CA ARG A 75 4.94 -6.06 0.97
C ARG A 75 6.21 -6.55 0.28
N LEU A 76 6.08 -7.51 -0.65
CA LEU A 76 7.21 -8.19 -1.28
C LEU A 76 7.58 -7.55 -2.62
N GLU A 77 6.61 -7.30 -3.50
CA GLU A 77 6.86 -6.74 -4.84
C GLU A 77 5.75 -5.76 -5.29
N PRO A 78 6.03 -4.84 -6.22
CA PRO A 78 4.99 -4.05 -6.88
C PRO A 78 4.01 -4.90 -7.69
N PHE A 79 2.77 -4.47 -7.81
CA PHE A 79 1.74 -5.14 -8.63
C PHE A 79 2.20 -5.28 -10.09
N SER A 80 2.83 -4.25 -10.65
CA SER A 80 3.34 -4.27 -12.02
C SER A 80 4.36 -5.39 -12.26
N HIS A 81 5.22 -5.69 -11.26
CA HIS A 81 6.18 -6.78 -11.35
C HIS A 81 5.47 -8.13 -11.34
N PHE A 82 4.57 -8.34 -10.37
CA PHE A 82 3.74 -9.55 -10.30
C PHE A 82 2.95 -9.79 -11.59
N LYS A 83 2.37 -8.71 -12.15
CA LYS A 83 1.64 -8.76 -13.42
C LYS A 83 2.52 -9.09 -14.60
N SER A 84 3.72 -8.52 -14.70
CA SER A 84 4.62 -8.74 -15.83
C SER A 84 5.01 -10.21 -16.00
N ARG A 85 5.04 -10.98 -14.89
CA ARG A 85 5.38 -12.41 -14.86
C ARG A 85 4.16 -13.35 -14.83
N SER A 86 2.94 -12.81 -14.87
CA SER A 86 1.69 -13.57 -14.80
C SER A 86 0.97 -13.57 -16.15
N LYS A 87 0.54 -14.75 -16.65
CA LYS A 87 -0.25 -14.82 -17.89
C LYS A 87 -1.68 -14.39 -17.68
N LYS A 88 -2.25 -14.69 -16.52
CA LYS A 88 -3.60 -14.31 -16.14
C LYS A 88 -3.61 -13.91 -14.67
N ILE A 89 -4.39 -12.88 -14.34
CA ILE A 89 -4.65 -12.48 -12.97
C ILE A 89 -6.14 -12.61 -12.66
N THR A 90 -6.46 -12.97 -11.43
CA THR A 90 -7.81 -12.92 -10.87
C THR A 90 -7.83 -12.17 -9.55
N PHE A 91 -9.00 -11.64 -9.19
CA PHE A 91 -9.20 -10.82 -7.98
C PHE A 91 -10.29 -11.45 -7.10
N PRO A 92 -10.06 -12.61 -6.48
CA PRO A 92 -10.98 -13.18 -5.51
C PRO A 92 -11.12 -12.25 -4.30
N PHE A 93 -12.37 -11.89 -3.98
CA PHE A 93 -12.69 -11.12 -2.80
C PHE A 93 -12.63 -12.02 -1.56
N MET A 94 -11.73 -11.69 -0.64
CA MET A 94 -11.54 -12.43 0.61
C MET A 94 -12.09 -11.67 1.82
N GLY A 95 -12.42 -10.39 1.65
CA GLY A 95 -12.88 -9.54 2.74
C GLY A 95 -11.79 -9.30 3.77
N CYS A 96 -12.19 -9.32 5.04
CA CYS A 96 -11.31 -9.04 6.18
C CYS A 96 -10.56 -10.30 6.62
N ASN A 97 -9.34 -10.51 6.10
CA ASN A 97 -8.43 -11.53 6.61
C ASN A 97 -7.58 -10.92 7.74
N GLU A 98 -7.83 -11.33 8.98
CA GLU A 98 -7.18 -10.79 10.18
C GLU A 98 -5.66 -10.91 10.13
N GLN A 99 -5.12 -12.05 9.71
CA GLN A 99 -3.67 -12.25 9.63
C GLN A 99 -3.05 -11.34 8.56
N LYS A 100 -3.70 -11.19 7.40
CA LYS A 100 -3.25 -10.27 6.35
C LYS A 100 -3.28 -8.84 6.83
N GLN A 101 -4.34 -8.43 7.52
CA GLN A 101 -4.45 -7.08 8.09
C GLN A 101 -3.39 -6.80 9.14
N GLN A 102 -3.12 -7.75 10.04
CA GLN A 102 -2.06 -7.63 11.04
C GLN A 102 -0.70 -7.47 10.37
N ASN A 103 -0.41 -8.31 9.39
CA ASN A 103 0.82 -8.28 8.59
C ASN A 103 1.03 -6.95 7.85
N ILE A 104 -0.04 -6.38 7.29
CA ILE A 104 0.02 -5.07 6.63
C ILE A 104 0.18 -3.94 7.66
N SER A 105 -0.50 -4.05 8.80
CA SER A 105 -0.41 -3.08 9.90
C SER A 105 1.03 -2.96 10.41
N GLU A 106 1.69 -4.09 10.66
CA GLU A 106 3.10 -4.14 11.07
C GLU A 106 4.02 -3.56 9.99
N TRP A 107 3.76 -3.87 8.71
CA TRP A 107 4.52 -3.32 7.60
C TRP A 107 4.40 -1.80 7.48
N ILE A 108 3.19 -1.25 7.64
CA ILE A 108 2.95 0.20 7.67
C ILE A 108 3.75 0.85 8.81
N ILE A 109 3.67 0.29 10.03
CA ILE A 109 4.39 0.81 11.19
C ILE A 109 5.90 0.80 10.97
N ALA A 110 6.43 -0.27 10.37
CA ALA A 110 7.86 -0.40 10.06
C ALA A 110 8.34 0.59 8.98
N LEU A 111 7.47 0.99 8.06
CA LEU A 111 7.76 1.99 7.03
C LEU A 111 7.61 3.43 7.54
N CYS A 112 6.88 3.65 8.64
CA CYS A 112 6.72 4.98 9.20
C CYS A 112 8.06 5.54 9.69
N ASN A 113 8.39 6.74 9.24
CA ASN A 113 9.63 7.42 9.60
C ASN A 113 9.42 8.39 10.77
N TRP A 114 9.17 7.84 11.96
CA TRP A 114 8.93 8.62 13.18
C TRP A 114 10.12 9.46 13.61
N GLU A 115 11.33 9.00 13.34
CA GLU A 115 12.57 9.67 13.70
C GLU A 115 12.98 10.77 12.71
N GLY A 116 12.23 10.93 11.61
CA GLY A 116 12.53 11.92 10.57
C GLY A 116 13.87 11.66 9.87
N SER A 117 14.40 10.44 9.96
CA SER A 117 15.61 10.06 9.24
C SER A 117 15.25 9.96 7.77
N PHE A 118 15.51 11.02 7.00
CA PHE A 118 15.55 10.93 5.55
C PHE A 118 16.74 10.05 5.18
N LEU A 119 16.62 8.74 5.43
CA LEU A 119 17.47 7.74 4.81
C LEU A 119 17.03 7.69 3.36
N TYR A 120 17.59 8.61 2.58
CA TYR A 120 17.91 8.31 1.19
C TYR A 120 18.66 6.98 1.21
N SER A 121 17.98 5.89 0.91
CA SER A 121 18.64 4.65 0.48
C SER A 121 19.21 4.87 -0.93
N SER A 122 20.17 5.79 -1.03
CA SER A 122 21.18 5.73 -2.06
C SER A 122 22.23 4.71 -1.61
N ALA A 123 21.97 3.44 -1.92
CA ALA A 123 22.92 2.32 -2.08
C ALA A 123 22.11 1.01 -1.85
N LYS A 124 22.14 0.00 -2.72
CA LYS A 124 23.27 -0.64 -3.41
C LYS A 124 22.78 -1.32 -4.71
N HIS A 125 23.42 -1.00 -5.84
CA HIS A 125 24.27 -1.87 -6.68
C HIS A 125 23.52 -2.70 -7.73
#